data_AF-A0A561TQ47-F1
#
_entry.id   AF-A0A561TQ47-F1
#
_cell.length_a   1.000
_cell.length_b   1.000
_cell.length_c   1.000
_cell.angle_alpha   90.00
_cell.angle_beta   90.00
_cell.angle_gamma   90.00
#
_symmetry.space_group_name_H-M   'P 1'
#
loop_
_entity.id
_entity.type
_entity.pdbx_description
1 polymer ?
#
loop_
_entity_poly.entity_id
_entity_poly.type
_entity_poly.pdbx_seq_one_letter_code
_entity_poly.pdbx_strand_id
1 'polypeptide(L)'
;MAADEASTPDSRRVASLAPLPDHRNVDTPWWQELWRRHAHITTPLRARGLQCDIEFGLSAYIVRASLPDDSYLIICPPQEPSSERPPGDPEGWIATREHPDDPSLFEVLYDSAPSDDPGAPQRPEARHGGSAQPLIEAINHRLTQLGLLPHPVLPGESPHVHSAQPTPPPQARDVPGTPDDAPIYVYGDALRALTDRLNGAESHADAAALLHQILEPTDGLLAQLGEFFEAAGEKAKEAEEDDGFDLSYDLADAAAEIRNLVEVLHVAEDRMRALTPLASAPRLPSSPARTPSLPPRVLPPAQPRNPR
;
A
#
# COMPACT_ATOMS: atom_id res chain seq x y z
N MET A 1 -13.85 40.07 -50.43
CA MET A 1 -13.66 38.63 -50.69
C MET A 1 -12.26 38.31 -50.18
N ALA A 2 -12.06 37.90 -48.92
CA ALA A 2 -12.33 36.56 -48.33
C ALA A 2 -11.55 35.47 -49.10
N ALA A 3 -10.68 34.63 -48.53
CA ALA A 3 -10.54 34.10 -47.16
C ALA A 3 -9.05 34.13 -46.75
N ASP A 4 -8.65 34.55 -45.55
CA ASP A 4 -8.90 34.05 -44.19
C ASP A 4 -8.21 32.72 -43.88
N GLU A 5 -7.17 32.86 -43.05
CA GLU A 5 -6.36 31.83 -42.45
C GLU A 5 -7.22 30.98 -41.51
N ALA A 6 -7.09 29.66 -41.62
CA ALA A 6 -7.43 28.78 -40.52
C ALA A 6 -6.46 27.59 -40.54
N SER A 7 -5.20 27.87 -40.18
CA SER A 7 -4.33 26.87 -39.58
C SER A 7 -5.09 26.27 -38.39
N THR A 8 -5.65 25.09 -38.60
CA THR A 8 -6.33 24.33 -37.58
C THR A 8 -5.27 23.96 -36.53
N PRO A 9 -5.42 24.35 -35.26
CA PRO A 9 -4.45 24.01 -34.25
C PRO A 9 -4.47 22.49 -34.07
N ASP A 10 -3.28 21.91 -34.20
CA ASP A 10 -2.93 20.54 -33.91
C ASP A 10 -3.71 20.08 -32.67
N SER A 11 -4.69 19.22 -32.91
CA SER A 11 -5.49 18.62 -31.85
C SER A 11 -4.51 17.88 -30.97
N ARG A 12 -4.26 18.43 -29.76
CA ARG A 12 -3.52 17.80 -28.67
C ARG A 12 -3.64 16.29 -28.82
N ARG A 13 -2.56 15.63 -29.25
CA ARG A 13 -2.42 14.17 -29.11
C ARG A 13 -2.81 13.89 -27.67
N VAL A 14 -3.98 13.29 -27.46
CA VAL A 14 -4.30 12.65 -26.20
C VAL A 14 -3.26 11.56 -26.12
N ALA A 15 -2.16 11.84 -25.42
CA ALA A 15 -1.11 10.87 -25.21
C ALA A 15 -1.80 9.64 -24.63
N SER A 16 -1.80 8.55 -25.40
CA SER A 16 -2.36 7.29 -24.92
C SER A 16 -1.52 6.91 -23.71
N LEU A 17 -2.12 7.01 -22.52
CA LEU A 17 -1.47 6.55 -21.31
C LEU A 17 -1.25 5.05 -21.46
N ALA A 18 -0.08 4.55 -21.03
CA ALA A 18 0.13 3.12 -20.83
C ALA A 18 -1.06 2.54 -20.06
N PRO A 19 -1.48 1.28 -20.29
CA PRO A 19 -2.62 0.69 -19.61
C PRO A 19 -2.47 0.77 -18.08
N LEU A 20 -3.60 0.68 -17.36
CA LEU A 20 -3.53 0.42 -15.92
C LEU A 20 -2.82 -0.92 -15.70
N PRO A 21 -2.12 -1.09 -14.57
CA PRO A 21 -1.51 -2.37 -14.24
C PRO A 21 -2.57 -3.45 -14.18
N ASP A 22 -2.20 -4.66 -14.61
CA ASP A 22 -3.00 -5.86 -14.37
C ASP A 22 -2.82 -6.24 -12.90
N HIS A 23 -3.60 -5.59 -12.05
CA HIS A 23 -3.53 -5.74 -10.61
C HIS A 23 -4.86 -6.27 -10.09
N ARG A 24 -4.82 -7.39 -9.35
CA ARG A 24 -6.01 -8.09 -8.82
C ARG A 24 -6.98 -7.22 -8.01
N ASN A 25 -6.50 -6.08 -7.48
CA ASN A 25 -7.29 -5.16 -6.67
C ASN A 25 -7.75 -3.91 -7.44
N VAL A 26 -7.58 -3.84 -8.76
CA VAL A 26 -7.85 -2.63 -9.58
C VAL A 26 -9.29 -2.09 -9.40
N ASP A 27 -10.25 -2.97 -9.14
CA ASP A 27 -11.67 -2.63 -8.94
C ASP A 27 -12.03 -2.32 -7.48
N THR A 28 -11.09 -2.47 -6.54
CA THR A 28 -11.35 -2.21 -5.12
C THR A 28 -11.30 -0.70 -4.79
N PRO A 29 -12.21 -0.16 -3.95
CA PRO A 29 -12.24 1.26 -3.62
C PRO A 29 -10.95 1.79 -2.99
N TRP A 30 -10.31 0.99 -2.14
CA TRP A 30 -9.06 1.39 -1.48
C TRP A 30 -7.90 1.51 -2.47
N TRP A 31 -7.80 0.60 -3.45
CA TRP A 31 -6.74 0.65 -4.47
C TRP A 31 -6.95 1.83 -5.41
N GLN A 32 -8.20 2.13 -5.78
CA GLN A 32 -8.52 3.32 -6.59
C GLN A 32 -8.17 4.62 -5.86
N GLU A 33 -8.43 4.70 -4.55
CA GLU A 33 -8.04 5.84 -3.73
C GLU A 33 -6.51 5.95 -3.61
N LEU A 34 -5.82 4.83 -3.39
CA LEU A 34 -4.36 4.77 -3.37
C LEU A 34 -3.75 5.24 -4.70
N TRP A 35 -4.31 4.76 -5.82
CA TRP A 35 -3.92 5.16 -7.17
C TRP A 35 -4.17 6.65 -7.41
N ARG A 36 -5.31 7.17 -6.96
CA ARG A 36 -5.65 8.60 -7.05
C ARG A 36 -4.64 9.46 -6.29
N ARG A 37 -4.20 9.04 -5.11
CA ARG A 37 -3.17 9.75 -4.34
C ARG A 37 -1.83 9.77 -5.07
N HIS A 38 -1.43 8.66 -5.70
CA HIS A 38 -0.17 8.55 -6.45
C HIS A 38 -0.26 9.07 -7.90
N ALA A 39 -1.40 9.63 -8.32
CA ALA A 39 -1.64 10.07 -9.70
C ALA A 39 -0.60 11.09 -10.21
N HIS A 40 -0.04 11.90 -9.31
CA HIS A 40 1.00 12.89 -9.59
C HIS A 40 2.36 12.25 -9.97
N ILE A 41 2.56 10.95 -9.71
CA ILE A 41 3.71 10.15 -10.13
C ILE A 41 3.32 9.16 -11.23
N THR A 42 2.23 8.41 -11.04
CA THR A 42 1.83 7.35 -11.99
C THR A 42 1.38 7.91 -13.33
N THR A 43 0.69 9.06 -13.36
CA THR A 43 0.21 9.65 -14.62
C THR A 43 1.38 10.11 -15.51
N PRO A 44 2.37 10.87 -15.01
CA PRO A 44 3.55 11.20 -15.82
C PRO A 44 4.33 9.98 -16.33
N LEU A 45 4.52 8.93 -15.52
CA LEU A 45 5.22 7.72 -15.98
C LEU A 45 4.45 7.01 -17.10
N ARG A 46 3.13 6.83 -16.93
CA ARG A 46 2.27 6.22 -17.95
C ARG A 46 2.18 7.03 -19.24
N ALA A 47 2.24 8.36 -19.15
CA ALA A 47 2.30 9.23 -20.33
C ALA A 47 3.56 9.03 -21.18
N ARG A 48 4.58 8.34 -20.65
CA ARG A 48 5.81 7.95 -21.36
C ARG A 48 5.79 6.51 -21.84
N GLY A 49 4.66 5.82 -21.71
CA GLY A 49 4.54 4.41 -22.10
C GLY A 49 5.10 3.44 -21.05
N LEU A 50 5.50 3.91 -19.87
CA LEU A 50 5.98 3.04 -18.80
C LEU A 50 4.78 2.40 -18.10
N GLN A 51 4.75 1.07 -18.06
CA GLN A 51 3.81 0.34 -17.21
C GLN A 51 4.28 0.43 -15.78
N CYS A 52 3.43 0.98 -14.91
CA CYS A 52 3.72 1.09 -13.48
C CYS A 52 2.58 0.56 -12.63
N ASP A 53 2.94 0.09 -11.46
CA ASP A 53 2.02 -0.36 -10.41
C ASP A 53 2.41 0.24 -9.06
N ILE A 54 1.48 0.17 -8.11
CA ILE A 54 1.69 0.55 -6.72
C ILE A 54 1.71 -0.73 -5.88
N GLU A 55 2.89 -1.05 -5.36
CA GLU A 55 3.12 -2.23 -4.54
C GLU A 55 3.39 -1.81 -3.09
N PHE A 56 3.12 -2.69 -2.14
CA PHE A 56 3.56 -2.48 -0.76
C PHE A 56 4.97 -3.05 -0.62
N GLY A 57 5.96 -2.17 -0.42
CA GLY A 57 7.36 -2.56 -0.17
C GLY A 57 7.59 -2.98 1.28
N LEU A 58 8.82 -2.84 1.76
CA LEU A 58 9.20 -3.24 3.12
C LEU A 58 8.41 -2.52 4.22
N SER A 59 8.15 -1.22 4.05
CA SER A 59 7.48 -0.40 5.06
C SER A 59 6.42 0.57 4.53
N ALA A 60 6.38 0.77 3.20
CA ALA A 60 5.55 1.79 2.57
C ALA A 60 5.12 1.39 1.16
N TYR A 61 4.09 2.07 0.65
CA TYR A 61 3.70 1.94 -0.74
C TYR A 61 4.75 2.57 -1.67
N ILE A 62 5.16 1.80 -2.68
CA ILE A 62 6.15 2.19 -3.68
C ILE A 62 5.51 2.18 -5.06
N VAL A 63 5.98 3.04 -5.95
CA VAL A 63 5.65 2.94 -7.38
C VAL A 63 6.76 2.16 -8.07
N ARG A 64 6.40 1.02 -8.66
CA ARG A 64 7.32 0.20 -9.45
C ARG A 64 6.97 0.30 -10.92
N ALA A 65 7.96 0.47 -11.79
CA ALA A 65 7.76 0.53 -13.24
C ALA A 65 8.79 -0.31 -13.98
N SER A 66 8.32 -1.11 -14.95
CA SER A 66 9.19 -1.90 -15.81
C SER A 66 9.84 -1.03 -16.89
N LEU A 67 11.14 -1.20 -17.10
CA LEU A 67 11.91 -0.54 -18.15
C LEU A 67 12.14 -1.50 -19.34
N PRO A 68 12.44 -0.98 -20.55
CA PRO A 68 12.60 -1.83 -21.74
C PRO A 68 13.80 -2.79 -21.73
N ASP A 69 14.71 -2.64 -20.78
CA ASP A 69 15.91 -3.47 -20.62
C ASP A 69 15.80 -4.43 -19.43
N ASP A 70 14.57 -4.82 -19.08
CA ASP A 70 14.21 -5.75 -18.00
C ASP A 70 14.59 -5.29 -16.58
N SER A 71 15.16 -4.09 -16.45
CA SER A 71 15.33 -3.41 -15.16
C SER A 71 14.03 -2.75 -14.68
N TYR A 72 14.00 -2.38 -13.41
CA TYR A 72 12.87 -1.72 -12.78
C TYR A 72 13.28 -0.35 -12.23
N LEU A 73 12.37 0.60 -12.38
CA LEU A 73 12.37 1.86 -11.66
C LEU A 73 11.51 1.68 -10.40
N ILE A 74 12.07 2.01 -9.25
CA ILE A 74 11.38 2.02 -7.96
C ILE A 74 11.35 3.46 -7.44
N ILE A 75 10.18 3.93 -7.05
CA ILE A 75 9.99 5.24 -6.40
C ILE A 75 9.33 5.00 -5.05
N CYS A 76 10.03 5.37 -3.98
CA CYS A 76 9.59 5.13 -2.62
C CYS A 76 9.69 6.40 -1.76
N PRO A 77 8.88 6.51 -0.69
CA PRO A 77 9.10 7.51 0.35
C PRO A 77 10.35 7.15 1.20
N PRO A 78 10.83 8.07 2.05
CA PRO A 78 11.92 7.80 2.99
C PRO A 78 11.58 6.58 3.86
N GLN A 79 12.55 5.68 4.02
CA GLN A 79 12.39 4.44 4.79
C GLN A 79 12.77 4.62 6.26
N GLU A 80 13.81 5.41 6.54
CA GLU A 80 14.31 5.69 7.87
C GLU A 80 14.59 7.19 8.07
N PRO A 81 13.78 7.88 8.89
CA PRO A 81 12.52 7.42 9.47
C PRO A 81 11.47 7.23 8.38
N SER A 82 10.57 6.27 8.58
CA SER A 82 9.45 6.09 7.66
C SER A 82 8.55 7.31 7.70
N SER A 83 8.02 7.72 6.55
CA SER A 83 7.12 8.87 6.46
C SER A 83 5.88 8.69 7.35
N GLU A 84 5.62 9.65 8.24
CA GLU A 84 4.38 9.72 9.02
C GLU A 84 3.20 10.25 8.18
N ARG A 85 3.44 10.66 6.93
CA ARG A 85 2.42 11.25 6.05
C ARG A 85 1.60 10.17 5.34
N PRO A 86 0.39 10.51 4.87
CA PRO A 86 -0.42 9.57 4.11
C PRO A 86 0.30 9.06 2.85
N PRO A 87 0.04 7.81 2.41
CA PRO A 87 0.58 7.28 1.15
C PRO A 87 0.29 8.21 -0.03
N GLY A 88 1.33 8.50 -0.81
CA GLY A 88 1.28 9.42 -1.95
C GLY A 88 1.50 10.90 -1.62
N ASP A 89 1.82 11.27 -0.37
CA ASP A 89 2.22 12.64 -0.02
C ASP A 89 3.36 12.67 1.04
N PRO A 90 4.51 12.00 0.79
CA PRO A 90 5.62 11.99 1.73
C PRO A 90 6.37 13.33 1.78
N GLU A 91 7.24 13.48 2.77
CA GLU A 91 8.14 14.62 2.91
C GLU A 91 9.25 14.67 1.85
N GLY A 92 9.55 13.55 1.19
CA GLY A 92 10.53 13.41 0.12
C GLY A 92 10.30 12.16 -0.72
N TRP A 93 11.06 12.01 -1.80
CA TRP A 93 11.01 10.83 -2.67
C TRP A 93 12.42 10.35 -2.96
N ILE A 94 12.58 9.03 -3.01
CA ILE A 94 13.78 8.35 -3.47
C ILE A 94 13.40 7.56 -4.71
N ALA A 95 14.17 7.69 -5.79
CA ALA A 95 14.00 6.92 -7.00
C ALA A 95 15.28 6.15 -7.32
N THR A 96 15.16 4.83 -7.44
CA THR A 96 16.24 3.92 -7.77
C THR A 96 15.93 3.15 -9.04
N ARG A 97 16.99 2.70 -9.71
CA ARG A 97 16.92 1.75 -10.80
C ARG A 97 17.70 0.50 -10.43
N GLU A 98 17.05 -0.64 -10.60
CA GLU A 98 17.53 -1.93 -10.11
C GLU A 98 17.25 -3.05 -11.13
N HIS A 99 18.09 -4.09 -11.17
CA HIS A 99 17.86 -5.27 -12.02
C HIS A 99 17.85 -6.54 -11.16
N PRO A 100 16.84 -7.43 -11.32
CA PRO A 100 16.68 -8.60 -10.44
C PRO A 100 17.84 -9.59 -10.56
N ASP A 101 18.37 -9.77 -11.77
CA ASP A 101 19.46 -10.71 -12.04
C ASP A 101 20.85 -10.05 -12.04
N ASP A 102 20.92 -8.73 -11.86
CA ASP A 102 22.19 -7.99 -11.84
C ASP A 102 22.24 -7.08 -10.61
N PRO A 103 22.73 -7.59 -9.47
CA PRO A 103 22.84 -6.80 -8.24
C PRO A 103 23.88 -5.68 -8.34
N SER A 104 24.72 -5.67 -9.39
CA SER A 104 25.64 -4.56 -9.64
C SER A 104 24.94 -3.35 -10.26
N LEU A 105 23.75 -3.56 -10.84
CA LEU A 105 22.88 -2.51 -11.35
C LEU A 105 21.99 -2.00 -10.22
N PHE A 106 22.56 -1.17 -9.37
CA PHE A 106 21.85 -0.33 -8.41
C PHE A 106 22.24 1.13 -8.63
N GLU A 107 21.28 1.95 -9.04
CA GLU A 107 21.51 3.37 -9.32
C GLU A 107 20.46 4.25 -8.64
N VAL A 108 20.90 5.23 -7.85
CA VAL A 108 20.01 6.28 -7.32
C VAL A 108 19.84 7.37 -8.38
N LEU A 109 18.62 7.51 -8.92
CA LEU A 109 18.30 8.49 -9.96
C LEU A 109 17.93 9.85 -9.37
N TYR A 110 17.31 9.85 -8.19
CA TYR A 110 16.81 11.05 -7.52
C TYR A 110 16.60 10.77 -6.03
N ASP A 111 16.94 11.72 -5.17
CA ASP A 111 16.71 11.59 -3.73
C ASP A 111 16.46 12.96 -3.07
N SER A 112 15.19 13.28 -2.84
CA SER A 112 14.76 14.45 -2.08
C SER A 112 14.40 14.14 -0.62
N ALA A 113 14.74 12.95 -0.12
CA ALA A 113 14.47 12.59 1.27
C ALA A 113 15.21 13.53 2.23
N PRO A 114 14.55 13.98 3.31
CA PRO A 114 15.23 14.73 4.36
C PRO A 114 16.33 13.86 4.98
N SER A 115 17.46 14.48 5.31
CA SER A 115 18.56 13.84 6.03
C SER A 115 18.41 14.15 7.51
N ASP A 116 18.43 13.12 8.34
CA ASP A 116 18.46 13.25 9.80
C ASP A 116 19.86 13.53 10.34
N ASP A 117 20.90 13.36 9.52
CA ASP A 117 22.27 13.72 9.89
C ASP A 117 22.49 15.25 9.75
N PRO A 118 22.67 15.99 10.87
CA PRO A 118 22.92 17.42 10.84
C PRO A 118 24.29 17.81 10.26
N GLY A 119 25.20 16.84 10.07
CA GLY A 119 26.52 17.03 9.46
C GLY A 119 26.59 16.70 7.97
N ALA A 120 25.56 16.08 7.40
CA ALA A 120 25.57 15.66 6.01
C ALA A 120 25.48 16.87 5.05
N PRO A 121 26.24 16.86 3.93
CA PRO A 121 26.07 17.87 2.89
C PRO A 121 24.63 17.86 2.38
N GLN A 122 23.98 19.03 2.39
CA GLN A 122 22.62 19.13 1.92
C GLN A 122 22.56 18.83 0.41
N ARG A 123 21.84 17.75 0.06
CA ARG A 123 21.63 17.36 -1.34
C ARG A 123 20.82 18.44 -2.07
N PRO A 124 21.17 18.80 -3.31
CA PRO A 124 20.42 19.79 -4.10
C PRO A 124 18.93 19.44 -4.25
N GLU A 125 18.58 18.17 -4.24
CA GLU A 125 17.23 17.64 -4.42
C GLU A 125 16.39 17.76 -3.13
N ALA A 126 17.02 17.82 -1.95
CA ALA A 126 16.32 17.89 -0.67
C ALA A 126 15.39 19.12 -0.56
N ARG A 127 15.70 20.22 -1.25
CA ARG A 127 14.85 21.43 -1.29
C ARG A 127 13.50 21.20 -1.99
N HIS A 128 13.36 20.12 -2.75
CA HIS A 128 12.14 19.80 -3.49
C HIS A 128 11.11 19.05 -2.65
N GLY A 129 11.53 18.42 -1.54
CA GLY A 129 10.68 17.61 -0.67
C GLY A 129 9.83 16.60 -1.45
N GLY A 130 8.56 16.45 -1.06
CA GLY A 130 7.58 15.55 -1.68
C GLY A 130 7.08 15.95 -3.08
N SER A 131 7.65 16.98 -3.71
CA SER A 131 7.22 17.41 -5.04
C SER A 131 7.61 16.38 -6.11
N ALA A 132 6.62 15.86 -6.85
CA ALA A 132 6.87 14.91 -7.92
C ALA A 132 7.43 15.54 -9.21
N GLN A 133 7.27 16.84 -9.44
CA GLN A 133 7.73 17.46 -10.68
C GLN A 133 9.26 17.30 -10.90
N PRO A 134 10.15 17.72 -9.98
CA PRO A 134 11.60 17.57 -10.16
C PRO A 134 12.04 16.11 -10.17
N LEU A 135 11.36 15.24 -9.41
CA LEU A 135 11.54 13.79 -9.45
C LEU A 135 11.31 13.23 -10.87
N ILE A 136 10.16 13.55 -11.47
CA ILE A 136 9.81 13.10 -12.81
C ILE A 136 10.79 13.68 -13.84
N GLU A 137 11.19 14.95 -13.71
CA GLU A 137 12.19 15.57 -14.59
C GLU A 137 13.55 14.83 -14.54
N ALA A 138 14.03 14.48 -13.34
CA ALA A 138 15.26 13.72 -13.16
C ALA A 138 15.19 12.31 -13.77
N ILE A 139 14.10 11.59 -13.52
CA ILE A 139 13.84 10.27 -14.12
C ILE A 139 13.88 10.37 -15.65
N ASN A 140 13.20 11.36 -16.24
CA ASN A 140 13.17 11.50 -17.70
C ASN A 140 14.53 11.78 -18.28
N HIS A 141 15.26 12.72 -17.67
CA HIS A 141 16.58 13.07 -18.12
C HIS A 141 17.48 11.84 -18.13
N ARG A 142 17.43 11.03 -17.07
CA ARG A 142 18.25 9.82 -16.96
C ARG A 142 17.80 8.71 -17.91
N LEU A 143 16.50 8.39 -17.98
CA LEU A 143 16.00 7.37 -18.91
C LEU A 143 16.23 7.77 -20.38
N THR A 144 16.20 9.07 -20.70
CA THR A 144 16.56 9.56 -22.05
C THR A 144 18.03 9.34 -22.35
N GLN A 145 18.93 9.63 -21.40
CA GLN A 145 20.37 9.37 -21.56
C GLN A 145 20.68 7.90 -21.82
N LEU A 146 19.91 7.00 -21.20
CA LEU A 146 20.05 5.55 -21.36
C LEU A 146 19.29 5.00 -22.59
N GLY A 147 18.47 5.81 -23.26
CA GLY A 147 17.63 5.36 -24.37
C GLY A 147 16.48 4.43 -23.95
N LEU A 148 16.07 4.48 -22.67
CA LEU A 148 15.09 3.58 -22.06
C LEU A 148 13.66 4.12 -22.04
N LEU A 149 13.40 5.26 -22.68
CA LEU A 149 12.02 5.72 -22.86
C LEU A 149 11.37 4.94 -24.01
N PRO A 150 10.18 4.35 -23.80
CA PRO A 150 9.42 3.72 -24.86
C PRO A 150 9.24 4.68 -26.03
N HIS A 151 9.64 4.24 -27.23
CA HIS A 151 9.42 5.01 -28.44
C HIS A 151 7.92 4.95 -28.77
N PRO A 152 7.30 6.06 -29.21
CA PRO A 152 5.92 6.01 -29.67
C PRO A 152 5.87 5.07 -30.87
N VAL A 153 5.19 3.93 -30.73
CA VAL A 153 4.86 3.05 -31.85
C VAL A 153 4.03 3.88 -32.82
N LEU A 154 4.60 4.21 -33.97
CA LEU A 154 3.87 4.86 -35.05
C LEU A 154 2.72 3.94 -35.49
N PRO A 155 1.48 4.43 -35.61
CA PRO A 155 0.39 3.66 -36.17
C PRO A 155 0.67 3.46 -37.67
N GLY A 156 1.35 2.37 -38.01
CA GLY A 156 1.74 2.05 -39.38
C GLY A 156 2.62 0.82 -39.52
N GLU A 157 3.35 0.42 -38.48
CA GLU A 157 4.14 -0.81 -38.54
C GLU A 157 3.25 -1.99 -38.15
N SER A 158 2.61 -2.55 -39.17
CA SER A 158 1.97 -3.86 -39.07
C SER A 158 3.02 -4.85 -38.55
N PRO A 159 2.75 -5.62 -37.48
CA PRO A 159 3.67 -6.69 -37.10
C PRO A 159 3.79 -7.63 -38.29
N HIS A 160 5.01 -7.73 -38.82
CA HIS A 160 5.34 -8.68 -39.86
C HIS A 160 4.89 -10.06 -39.40
N VAL A 161 3.86 -10.57 -40.06
CA VAL A 161 3.40 -11.95 -40.01
C VAL A 161 4.58 -12.80 -40.47
N HIS A 162 5.37 -13.30 -39.53
CA HIS A 162 6.09 -14.54 -39.78
C HIS A 162 5.08 -15.66 -39.69
N SER A 163 4.63 -16.09 -40.87
CA SER A 163 3.90 -17.32 -41.11
C SER A 163 4.64 -18.50 -40.48
N ALA A 164 4.26 -18.86 -39.25
CA ALA A 164 4.41 -20.22 -38.76
C ALA A 164 3.18 -21.00 -39.24
N GLN A 165 3.42 -22.08 -39.98
CA GLN A 165 2.39 -22.98 -40.48
C GLN A 165 1.45 -23.46 -39.35
N PRO A 166 0.14 -23.62 -39.61
CA PRO A 166 -0.77 -24.23 -38.65
C PRO A 166 -0.48 -25.72 -38.56
N THR A 167 0.05 -26.16 -37.42
CA THR A 167 0.01 -27.56 -37.01
C THR A 167 -1.44 -27.93 -36.69
N PRO A 168 -2.00 -29.04 -37.21
CA PRO A 168 -3.38 -29.42 -36.93
C PRO A 168 -3.56 -29.76 -35.44
N PRO A 169 -4.73 -29.46 -34.85
CA PRO A 169 -4.99 -29.77 -33.44
C PRO A 169 -5.09 -31.29 -33.26
N PRO A 170 -4.55 -31.87 -32.17
CA PRO A 170 -4.88 -33.22 -31.79
C PRO A 170 -6.36 -33.27 -31.40
N GLN A 171 -7.08 -34.20 -32.02
CA GLN A 171 -8.48 -34.47 -31.77
C GLN A 171 -8.71 -34.75 -30.28
N ALA A 172 -9.72 -34.08 -29.73
CA ALA A 172 -10.28 -34.36 -28.43
C ALA A 172 -10.61 -35.85 -28.33
N ARG A 173 -9.91 -36.56 -27.43
CA ARG A 173 -10.44 -37.78 -26.86
C ARG A 173 -11.41 -37.36 -25.77
N ASP A 174 -12.69 -37.66 -26.00
CA ASP A 174 -13.71 -37.69 -24.96
C ASP A 174 -13.21 -38.55 -23.80
N VAL A 175 -12.88 -37.89 -22.69
CA VAL A 175 -12.78 -38.54 -21.38
C VAL A 175 -14.00 -38.08 -20.58
N PRO A 176 -14.84 -39.00 -20.10
CA PRO A 176 -16.05 -38.66 -19.36
C PRO A 176 -15.68 -37.98 -18.04
N GLY A 177 -16.48 -36.97 -17.69
CA GLY A 177 -16.17 -35.97 -16.68
C GLY A 177 -15.72 -36.51 -15.32
N THR A 178 -14.79 -35.75 -14.74
CA THR A 178 -14.46 -35.79 -13.33
C THR A 178 -14.60 -34.35 -12.82
N PRO A 179 -15.41 -34.08 -11.79
CA PRO A 179 -15.39 -32.79 -11.11
C PRO A 179 -14.19 -32.77 -10.17
N ASP A 180 -13.34 -31.74 -10.25
CA ASP A 180 -12.73 -31.13 -9.06
C ASP A 180 -11.88 -29.93 -9.49
N ASP A 181 -12.52 -28.76 -9.49
CA ASP A 181 -11.83 -27.48 -9.33
C ASP A 181 -11.43 -27.37 -7.85
N ALA A 182 -10.52 -28.25 -7.43
CA ALA A 182 -10.01 -28.24 -6.07
C ALA A 182 -8.97 -27.11 -5.96
N PRO A 183 -9.11 -26.19 -4.98
CA PRO A 183 -8.19 -25.07 -4.85
C PRO A 183 -6.76 -25.57 -4.68
N ILE A 184 -5.86 -25.18 -5.61
CA ILE A 184 -4.43 -25.56 -5.60
C ILE A 184 -3.74 -25.03 -4.33
N TYR A 185 -4.25 -23.93 -3.77
CA TYR A 185 -3.71 -23.28 -2.57
C TYR A 185 -4.82 -22.98 -1.55
N VAL A 186 -5.38 -24.02 -0.93
CA VAL A 186 -6.50 -23.93 0.03
C VAL A 186 -6.34 -22.80 1.05
N TYR A 187 -5.17 -22.69 1.70
CA TYR A 187 -4.90 -21.66 2.70
C TYR A 187 -4.71 -20.25 2.09
N GLY A 188 -4.15 -20.18 0.88
CA GLY A 188 -4.02 -18.92 0.13
C GLY A 188 -5.38 -18.39 -0.33
N ASP A 189 -6.28 -19.26 -0.75
CA ASP A 189 -7.64 -18.89 -1.13
C ASP A 189 -8.49 -18.50 0.09
N ALA A 190 -8.29 -19.16 1.24
CA ALA A 190 -8.92 -18.75 2.50
C ALA A 190 -8.47 -17.34 2.95
N LEU A 191 -7.17 -17.05 2.86
CA LEU A 191 -6.60 -15.73 3.13
C LEU A 191 -7.11 -14.65 2.17
N ARG A 192 -7.27 -15.02 0.89
CA ARG A 192 -7.86 -14.13 -0.12
C ARG A 192 -9.31 -13.80 0.22
N ALA A 193 -10.12 -14.80 0.52
CA ALA A 193 -11.51 -14.60 0.91
C ALA A 193 -11.64 -13.74 2.20
N LEU A 194 -10.73 -13.90 3.16
CA LEU A 194 -10.69 -13.07 4.37
C LEU A 194 -10.37 -11.60 4.03
N THR A 195 -9.43 -11.38 3.10
CA THR A 195 -9.05 -10.05 2.61
C THR A 195 -10.19 -9.38 1.83
N ASP A 196 -10.90 -10.14 0.99
CA ASP A 196 -12.06 -9.64 0.26
C ASP A 196 -13.20 -9.23 1.21
N ARG A 197 -13.43 -10.01 2.28
CA ARG A 197 -14.37 -9.66 3.35
C ARG A 197 -13.93 -8.39 4.10
N LEU A 198 -12.63 -8.21 4.35
CA LEU A 198 -12.09 -7.01 4.99
C LEU A 198 -12.31 -5.78 4.10
N ASN A 199 -12.05 -5.90 2.81
CA ASN A 199 -12.26 -4.84 1.83
C ASN A 199 -13.75 -4.48 1.65
N GLY A 200 -14.64 -5.45 1.82
CA GLY A 200 -16.09 -5.26 1.77
C GLY A 200 -16.75 -4.89 3.10
N ALA A 201 -15.99 -4.69 4.18
CA ALA A 201 -16.55 -4.40 5.49
C ALA A 201 -17.26 -3.03 5.51
N GLU A 202 -18.51 -3.00 5.98
CA GLU A 202 -19.33 -1.78 6.04
C GLU A 202 -18.98 -0.90 7.26
N SER A 203 -18.26 -1.44 8.24
CA SER A 203 -17.85 -0.72 9.44
C SER A 203 -16.43 -1.10 9.89
N HIS A 204 -15.75 -0.17 10.58
CA HIS A 204 -14.45 -0.46 11.17
C HIS A 204 -14.54 -1.49 12.31
N ALA A 205 -15.70 -1.65 12.95
CA ALA A 205 -15.92 -2.70 13.93
C ALA A 205 -15.94 -4.10 13.28
N ASP A 206 -16.54 -4.24 12.10
CA ASP A 206 -16.52 -5.49 11.33
C ASP A 206 -15.11 -5.78 10.80
N ALA A 207 -14.40 -4.75 10.32
CA ALA A 207 -13.00 -4.87 9.93
C ALA A 207 -12.11 -5.30 11.11
N ALA A 208 -12.33 -4.75 12.31
CA ALA A 208 -11.61 -5.15 13.52
C ALA A 208 -11.90 -6.61 13.90
N ALA A 209 -13.13 -7.10 13.75
CA ALA A 209 -13.47 -8.50 13.99
C ALA A 209 -12.83 -9.47 12.98
N LEU A 210 -12.60 -9.02 11.74
CA LEU A 210 -11.82 -9.77 10.75
C LEU A 210 -10.33 -9.75 11.07
N LEU A 211 -9.80 -8.61 11.51
CA LEU A 211 -8.41 -8.47 11.93
C LEU A 211 -8.10 -9.31 13.19
N HIS A 212 -9.06 -9.43 14.11
CA HIS A 212 -8.95 -10.30 15.29
C HIS A 212 -8.62 -11.76 14.91
N GLN A 213 -9.21 -12.30 13.83
CA GLN A 213 -8.91 -13.67 13.37
C GLN A 213 -7.44 -13.87 12.94
N ILE A 214 -6.74 -12.78 12.62
CA ILE A 214 -5.33 -12.81 12.22
C ILE A 214 -4.42 -12.60 13.44
N LEU A 215 -4.78 -11.64 14.29
CA LEU A 215 -3.94 -11.14 15.39
C LEU A 215 -4.20 -11.80 16.74
N GLU A 216 -5.22 -12.66 16.88
CA GLU A 216 -5.48 -13.35 18.15
C GLU A 216 -4.20 -14.11 18.58
N PRO A 217 -3.66 -13.86 19.79
CA PRO A 217 -2.32 -14.31 20.15
C PRO A 217 -2.11 -15.83 20.24
N THR A 218 -3.19 -16.61 20.33
CA THR A 218 -3.15 -18.05 20.62
C THR A 218 -3.63 -18.87 19.41
N ASP A 219 -4.82 -18.54 18.91
CA ASP A 219 -5.54 -19.24 17.86
C ASP A 219 -5.60 -18.43 16.56
N GLY A 220 -5.07 -17.21 16.56
CA GLY A 220 -5.01 -16.36 15.38
C GLY A 220 -4.07 -16.93 14.32
N LEU A 221 -4.30 -16.53 13.06
CA LEU A 221 -3.54 -17.05 11.94
C LEU A 221 -2.03 -16.87 12.08
N LEU A 222 -1.56 -15.73 12.59
CA LEU A 222 -0.12 -15.50 12.77
C LEU A 222 0.48 -16.41 13.84
N ALA A 223 -0.23 -16.66 14.93
CA ALA A 223 0.20 -17.61 15.96
C ALA A 223 0.35 -19.02 15.37
N GLN A 224 -0.67 -19.48 14.63
CA GLN A 224 -0.66 -20.79 13.97
C GLN A 224 0.41 -20.90 12.88
N LEU A 225 0.71 -19.80 12.16
CA LEU A 225 1.78 -19.77 11.16
C LEU A 225 3.17 -19.85 11.82
N GLY A 226 3.36 -19.19 12.96
CA GLY A 226 4.59 -19.32 13.76
C GLY A 226 4.81 -20.76 14.23
N GLU A 227 3.77 -21.42 14.76
CA GLU A 227 3.82 -22.84 15.14
C GLU A 227 4.15 -23.75 13.95
N PHE A 228 3.58 -23.46 12.79
CA PHE A 228 3.86 -24.20 11.56
C PHE A 228 5.33 -24.12 11.14
N PHE A 229 5.92 -22.92 11.14
CA PHE A 229 7.33 -22.74 10.80
C PHE A 229 8.28 -23.37 11.81
N GLU A 230 7.96 -23.31 13.10
CA GLU A 230 8.71 -24.01 14.15
C GLU A 230 8.67 -25.53 13.93
N ALA A 231 7.50 -26.10 13.64
CA ALA A 231 7.36 -27.52 13.31
C ALA A 231 8.11 -27.90 12.02
N ALA A 232 8.12 -27.02 11.02
CA ALA A 232 8.91 -27.22 9.79
C ALA A 232 10.42 -27.20 10.07
N GLY A 233 10.89 -26.32 10.96
CA GLY A 233 12.29 -26.28 11.40
C GLY A 233 12.70 -27.55 12.14
N GLU A 234 11.85 -28.05 13.06
CA GLU A 234 12.07 -29.35 13.70
C GLU A 234 12.10 -30.49 12.68
N LYS A 235 11.27 -30.43 11.63
CA LYS A 235 11.29 -31.41 10.56
C LYS A 235 12.57 -31.34 9.73
N ALA A 236 13.12 -30.14 9.50
CA ALA A 236 14.37 -29.94 8.77
C ALA A 236 15.58 -30.54 9.51
N LYS A 237 15.59 -30.50 10.85
CA LYS A 237 16.64 -31.13 11.69
C LYS A 237 16.72 -32.65 11.55
N GLU A 238 15.70 -33.31 11.01
CA GLU A 238 15.75 -34.74 10.73
C GLU A 238 16.64 -35.08 9.52
N ALA A 239 17.02 -34.09 8.70
CA ALA A 239 17.98 -34.30 7.63
C ALA A 239 19.38 -34.54 8.24
N GLU A 240 20.07 -35.59 7.79
CA GLU A 240 21.45 -35.91 8.20
C GLU A 240 22.50 -34.98 7.53
N GLU A 241 22.04 -33.95 6.82
CA GLU A 241 22.85 -33.01 6.03
C GLU A 241 22.96 -31.66 6.75
N ASP A 242 24.11 -30.99 6.61
CA ASP A 242 24.41 -29.69 7.25
C ASP A 242 23.37 -28.61 6.87
N ASP A 243 22.92 -28.65 5.61
CA ASP A 243 21.89 -27.76 5.04
C ASP A 243 20.54 -27.83 5.81
N GLY A 244 20.25 -28.95 6.49
CA GLY A 244 19.05 -29.11 7.30
C GLY A 244 19.09 -28.30 8.59
N PHE A 245 20.28 -28.08 9.16
CA PHE A 245 20.46 -27.25 10.35
C PHE A 245 20.32 -25.77 10.03
N ASP A 246 20.95 -25.30 8.95
CA ASP A 246 20.82 -23.92 8.48
C ASP A 246 19.35 -23.58 8.18
N LEU A 247 18.65 -24.44 7.45
CA LEU A 247 17.22 -24.27 7.19
C LEU A 247 16.39 -24.25 8.48
N SER A 248 16.75 -25.05 9.49
CA SER A 248 16.05 -25.04 10.77
C SER A 248 16.19 -23.72 11.52
N TYR A 249 17.35 -23.05 11.40
CA TYR A 249 17.58 -21.73 11.97
C TYR A 249 16.76 -20.67 11.24
N ASP A 250 16.75 -20.68 9.91
CA ASP A 250 15.95 -19.74 9.10
C ASP A 250 14.44 -19.85 9.43
N LEU A 251 13.93 -21.07 9.57
CA LEU A 251 12.51 -21.31 9.89
C LEU A 251 12.17 -20.91 11.33
N ALA A 252 13.09 -21.12 12.28
CA ALA A 252 12.92 -20.68 13.65
C ALA A 252 12.95 -19.15 13.78
N ASP A 253 13.82 -18.49 13.01
CA ASP A 253 13.90 -17.03 12.94
C ASP A 253 12.61 -16.44 12.37
N ALA A 254 12.11 -16.99 11.25
CA ALA A 254 10.82 -16.61 10.68
C ALA A 254 9.66 -16.78 11.68
N ALA A 255 9.64 -17.88 12.45
CA ALA A 255 8.62 -18.09 13.48
C ALA A 255 8.71 -17.06 14.63
N ALA A 256 9.91 -16.58 14.96
CA ALA A 256 10.12 -15.53 15.94
C ALA A 256 9.67 -14.16 15.41
N GLU A 257 9.99 -13.84 14.15
CA GLU A 257 9.53 -12.61 13.49
C GLU A 257 8.01 -12.53 13.42
N ILE A 258 7.33 -13.63 13.07
CA ILE A 258 5.87 -13.69 13.02
C ILE A 258 5.26 -13.42 14.40
N ARG A 259 5.83 -14.01 15.47
CA ARG A 259 5.36 -13.74 16.85
C ARG A 259 5.61 -12.31 17.27
N ASN A 260 6.77 -11.74 16.91
CA ASN A 260 7.06 -10.33 17.15
C ASN A 260 6.07 -9.41 16.41
N LEU A 261 5.63 -9.78 15.21
CA LEU A 261 4.62 -9.03 14.46
C LEU A 261 3.26 -8.98 15.19
N VAL A 262 2.85 -10.07 15.84
CA VAL A 262 1.65 -10.08 16.69
C VAL A 262 1.78 -9.08 17.84
N GLU A 263 2.94 -9.08 18.52
CA GLU A 263 3.24 -8.13 19.59
C GLU A 263 3.27 -6.68 19.09
N VAL A 264 3.78 -6.41 17.90
CA VAL A 264 3.76 -5.06 17.31
C VAL A 264 2.33 -4.62 16.99
N LEU A 265 1.49 -5.54 16.52
CA LEU A 265 0.14 -5.25 16.03
C LEU A 265 -0.97 -5.42 17.08
N HIS A 266 -0.66 -5.78 18.33
CA HIS A 266 -1.69 -6.07 19.36
C HIS A 266 -2.71 -4.94 19.58
N VAL A 267 -2.33 -3.67 19.39
CA VAL A 267 -3.24 -2.51 19.50
C VAL A 267 -3.98 -2.15 18.20
N ALA A 268 -3.63 -2.77 17.08
CA ALA A 268 -4.18 -2.42 15.77
C ALA A 268 -5.69 -2.70 15.70
N GLU A 269 -6.14 -3.79 16.32
CA GLU A 269 -7.56 -4.13 16.44
C GLU A 269 -8.34 -3.04 17.19
N ASP A 270 -7.86 -2.65 18.37
CA ASP A 270 -8.50 -1.63 19.20
C ASP A 270 -8.49 -0.26 18.52
N ARG A 271 -7.39 0.07 17.84
CA ARG A 271 -7.30 1.29 17.01
C ARG A 271 -8.31 1.26 15.87
N MET A 272 -8.44 0.15 15.17
CA MET A 272 -9.42 -0.02 14.09
C MET A 272 -10.86 0.12 14.63
N ARG A 273 -11.15 -0.48 15.77
CA ARG A 273 -12.46 -0.34 16.45
C ARG A 273 -12.77 1.12 16.81
N ALA A 274 -11.76 1.86 17.28
CA ALA A 274 -11.87 3.29 17.62
C ALA A 274 -12.13 4.21 16.42
N LEU A 275 -11.91 3.75 15.18
CA LEU A 275 -12.27 4.51 13.97
C LEU A 275 -13.79 4.52 13.71
N THR A 276 -14.56 3.64 14.37
CA THR A 276 -16.02 3.69 14.32
C THR A 276 -16.51 4.90 15.14
N PRO A 277 -17.24 5.86 14.55
CA PRO A 277 -17.85 6.94 15.31
C PRO A 277 -18.82 6.33 16.31
N LEU A 278 -18.58 6.53 17.61
CA LEU A 278 -19.58 6.25 18.64
C LEU A 278 -20.85 7.00 18.25
N ALA A 279 -21.89 6.25 17.90
CA ALA A 279 -23.22 6.79 17.66
C ALA A 279 -23.54 7.75 18.82
N SER A 280 -23.91 8.99 18.45
CA SER A 280 -24.21 10.07 19.39
C SER A 280 -25.01 9.52 20.56
N ALA A 281 -24.44 9.61 21.77
CA ALA A 281 -25.16 9.28 22.98
C ALA A 281 -26.53 9.99 22.94
N PRO A 282 -27.65 9.30 23.25
CA PRO A 282 -28.94 9.96 23.31
C PRO A 282 -28.80 11.11 24.29
N ARG A 283 -28.95 12.36 23.81
CA ARG A 283 -28.96 13.54 24.66
C ARG A 283 -30.05 13.32 25.69
N LEU A 284 -29.65 13.03 26.93
CA LEU A 284 -30.54 13.09 28.08
C LEU A 284 -31.23 14.46 28.04
N PRO A 285 -32.57 14.53 28.13
CA PRO A 285 -33.26 15.81 28.15
C PRO A 285 -32.72 16.60 29.33
N SER A 286 -32.26 17.81 29.04
CA SER A 286 -31.74 18.75 30.03
C SER A 286 -32.79 18.94 31.12
N SER A 287 -32.52 18.42 32.31
CA SER A 287 -33.29 18.76 33.50
C SER A 287 -33.29 20.28 33.67
N PRO A 288 -34.45 20.93 33.83
CA PRO A 288 -34.50 22.37 34.00
C PRO A 288 -33.73 22.76 35.26
N ALA A 289 -32.93 23.82 35.11
CA ALA A 289 -32.08 24.39 36.14
C ALA A 289 -32.82 24.53 37.47
N ARG A 290 -32.33 23.80 38.48
CA ARG A 290 -32.73 24.00 39.87
C ARG A 290 -32.22 25.37 40.29
N THR A 291 -33.13 26.31 40.47
CA THR A 291 -32.88 27.63 41.06
C THR A 291 -32.04 27.52 42.34
N PRO A 292 -30.99 28.34 42.52
CA PRO A 292 -30.24 28.36 43.77
C PRO A 292 -31.15 28.85 44.90
N SER A 293 -31.23 28.06 45.97
CA SER A 293 -31.99 28.39 47.17
C SER A 293 -31.31 29.53 47.93
N LEU A 294 -32.06 30.59 48.21
CA LEU A 294 -31.68 31.71 49.08
C LEU A 294 -31.27 31.22 50.49
N PRO A 295 -30.31 31.87 51.16
CA PRO A 295 -29.94 31.51 52.53
C PRO A 295 -31.05 31.86 53.53
N PRO A 296 -31.21 31.11 54.63
CA PRO A 296 -32.24 31.38 55.62
C PRO A 296 -31.99 32.68 56.38
N ARG A 297 -33.05 33.50 56.46
CA ARG A 297 -33.12 34.77 57.17
C ARG A 297 -33.04 34.52 58.67
N VAL A 298 -31.97 35.00 59.32
CA VAL A 298 -31.82 35.00 60.78
C VAL A 298 -32.78 36.04 61.38
N LEU A 299 -33.70 35.59 62.24
CA LEU A 299 -34.58 36.44 63.04
C LEU A 299 -33.81 37.00 64.26
N PRO A 300 -33.95 38.29 64.61
CA PRO A 300 -33.32 38.85 65.79
C PRO A 300 -34.02 38.42 67.09
N PRO A 301 -33.29 38.21 68.20
CA PRO A 301 -33.87 37.85 69.49
C PRO A 301 -34.62 39.01 70.13
N ALA A 302 -35.81 38.70 70.67
CA ALA A 302 -36.66 39.62 71.40
C ALA A 302 -36.01 40.10 72.71
N GLN A 303 -36.08 41.41 72.97
CA GLN A 303 -35.64 42.03 74.21
C GLN A 303 -36.54 41.62 75.41
N PRO A 304 -35.95 41.31 76.58
CA PRO A 304 -36.70 41.15 77.81
C PRO A 304 -37.05 42.50 78.44
N ARG A 305 -38.32 42.64 78.82
CA ARG A 305 -38.91 43.79 79.52
C ARG A 305 -38.53 43.75 81.01
N ASN A 306 -38.00 44.85 81.52
CA ASN A 306 -37.74 45.11 82.95
C ASN A 306 -38.99 44.93 83.84
N PRO A 307 -38.78 44.57 85.12
CA PRO A 307 -39.57 45.08 86.22
C PRO A 307 -38.73 45.96 87.18
N ARG A 308 -39.33 47.13 87.47
CA ARG A 308 -39.19 48.10 88.59
C ARG A 308 -37.90 48.16 89.41
#